data_AF-A0A086J551-F1
#
_entry.id   AF-A0A086J551-F1
#
_cell.length_a   1.000
_cell.length_b   1.000
_cell.length_c   1.000
_cell.angle_alpha   90.00
_cell.angle_beta   90.00
_cell.angle_gamma   90.00
#
_symmetry.space_group_name_H-M   'P 1'
#
loop_
_entity.id
_entity.type
_entity.pdbx_description
1 polymer ?
#
loop_
_entity_poly.entity_id
_entity_poly.type
_entity_poly.pdbx_seq_one_letter_code
_entity_poly.pdbx_strand_id
1 'polypeptide(L)'
;MKSLQSRKRKLQFDEDAKKHEAIKYGVKPTECSYCSVRLRITNTFGCKCKRVFCAKHRYSDEHRCTYDYKTENMIRLEKENPKIAPSRISNA
;
A
#
# COMPACT_ATOMS: atom_id res chain seq x y z
N MET A 1 38.32 10.38 -23.94
CA MET A 1 37.81 9.01 -23.67
C MET A 1 36.67 9.13 -22.64
N LYS A 2 35.41 8.88 -23.01
CA LYS A 2 34.28 9.04 -22.06
C LYS A 2 34.45 8.01 -20.93
N SER A 3 34.49 8.47 -19.68
CA SER A 3 34.79 7.63 -18.51
C SER A 3 33.83 6.43 -18.41
N LEU A 4 34.32 5.31 -17.86
CA LEU A 4 33.52 4.10 -17.61
C LEU A 4 32.21 4.41 -16.86
N GLN A 5 32.25 5.41 -15.97
CA GLN A 5 31.09 5.89 -15.23
C GLN A 5 30.01 6.52 -16.12
N SER A 6 30.40 7.24 -17.16
CA SER A 6 29.46 7.85 -18.11
C SER A 6 28.85 6.81 -19.06
N ARG A 7 29.58 5.74 -19.38
CA ARG A 7 29.05 4.62 -20.17
C ARG A 7 28.01 3.80 -19.39
N LYS A 8 28.26 3.55 -18.09
CA LYS A 8 27.29 2.90 -17.19
C LYS A 8 25.99 3.67 -17.06
N ARG A 9 26.04 5.01 -16.88
CA ARG A 9 24.85 5.86 -16.81
C ARG A 9 24.00 5.82 -18.09
N LYS A 10 24.64 5.75 -19.27
CA LYS A 10 23.92 5.65 -20.55
C LYS A 10 23.16 4.31 -20.67
N LEU A 11 23.82 3.20 -20.33
CA LEU A 11 23.19 1.88 -20.37
C LEU A 11 21.97 1.79 -19.43
N GLN A 12 22.07 2.39 -18.23
CA GLN A 12 20.95 2.46 -17.29
C GLN A 12 19.77 3.29 -17.83
N PHE A 13 20.04 4.44 -18.45
CA PHE A 13 19.00 5.27 -19.08
C PHE A 13 18.29 4.55 -20.23
N ASP A 14 19.05 3.81 -21.06
CA ASP A 14 18.50 3.02 -22.16
C ASP A 14 17.61 1.86 -21.66
N GLU A 15 17.96 1.23 -20.53
CA GLU A 15 17.11 0.22 -19.87
C GLU A 15 15.83 0.80 -19.27
N ASP A 16 15.92 1.94 -18.59
CA ASP A 16 14.76 2.59 -17.98
C ASP A 16 13.77 3.12 -19.03
N ALA A 17 14.27 3.61 -20.17
CA ALA A 17 13.46 4.01 -21.32
C ALA A 17 12.67 2.82 -21.91
N LYS A 18 13.30 1.64 -22.05
CA LYS A 18 12.62 0.42 -22.49
C LYS A 18 11.53 -0.05 -21.53
N LYS A 19 11.76 0.08 -20.21
CA LYS A 19 10.72 -0.23 -19.20
C LYS A 19 9.52 0.70 -19.31
N HIS A 20 9.74 1.99 -19.57
CA HIS A 20 8.66 2.98 -19.71
C HIS A 20 7.81 2.74 -20.97
N GLU A 21 8.40 2.26 -22.06
CA GLU A 21 7.69 1.93 -23.30
C GLU A 21 6.73 0.74 -23.12
N ALA A 22 7.12 -0.28 -22.34
CA ALA A 22 6.27 -1.43 -22.02
C ALA A 22 5.01 -1.06 -21.20
N ILE A 23 5.06 0.01 -20.40
CA ILE A 23 3.94 0.46 -19.55
C ILE A 23 2.85 1.18 -20.37
N LYS A 24 3.18 1.70 -21.57
CA LYS A 24 2.31 2.60 -22.33
C LYS A 24 1.01 1.97 -22.86
N TYR A 25 0.96 0.64 -23.03
CA TYR A 25 -0.15 -0.04 -23.71
C TYR A 25 -0.78 -1.23 -22.93
N GLY A 26 -0.27 -1.56 -21.75
CA GLY A 26 -0.67 -2.77 -21.01
C GLY A 26 -1.55 -2.55 -19.78
N VAL A 27 -1.77 -1.31 -19.33
CA VAL A 27 -2.48 -1.05 -18.08
C VAL A 27 -3.98 -1.08 -18.32
N LYS A 28 -4.61 -2.21 -17.98
CA LYS A 28 -6.07 -2.32 -17.97
C LYS A 28 -6.66 -1.24 -17.04
N PRO A 29 -7.75 -0.57 -17.43
CA PRO A 29 -8.41 0.40 -16.55
C PRO A 29 -8.85 -0.30 -15.27
N THR A 30 -8.44 0.26 -14.13
CA THR A 30 -8.88 -0.23 -12.81
C THR A 30 -10.33 0.18 -12.58
N GLU A 31 -11.12 -0.68 -11.97
CA GLU A 31 -12.52 -0.43 -11.65
C GLU A 31 -12.80 -0.72 -10.17
N CYS A 32 -13.78 -0.01 -9.60
CA CYS A 32 -14.17 -0.21 -8.22
C CYS A 32 -14.73 -1.63 -8.02
N SER A 33 -14.18 -2.41 -7.08
CA SER A 33 -14.65 -3.78 -6.83
C SER A 33 -16.04 -3.88 -6.19
N TYR A 34 -16.67 -2.76 -5.82
CA TYR A 34 -18.02 -2.73 -5.24
C TYR A 34 -19.07 -2.18 -6.21
N CYS A 35 -18.78 -1.08 -6.92
CA CYS A 35 -19.74 -0.43 -7.83
C CYS A 35 -19.35 -0.49 -9.32
N SER A 36 -18.24 -1.14 -9.66
CA SER A 36 -17.74 -1.33 -11.03
C SER A 36 -17.55 -0.04 -11.84
N VAL A 37 -17.45 1.11 -11.17
CA VAL A 37 -17.11 2.39 -11.80
C VAL A 37 -15.63 2.37 -12.18
N ARG A 38 -15.33 2.74 -13.42
CA ARG A 38 -13.95 2.93 -13.91
C ARG A 38 -13.24 4.00 -13.10
N LEU A 39 -12.06 3.66 -12.58
CA LEU A 39 -11.24 4.53 -11.78
C LEU A 39 -10.22 5.25 -12.67
N ARG A 40 -9.98 6.52 -12.32
CA ARG A 40 -8.81 7.25 -12.81
C ARG A 40 -7.63 6.95 -11.89
N ILE A 41 -6.40 7.16 -12.37
CA ILE A 41 -5.18 6.96 -11.59
C ILE A 41 -5.23 7.74 -10.25
N THR A 42 -5.82 8.94 -10.25
CA THR A 42 -5.98 9.76 -9.05
C THR A 42 -7.03 9.26 -8.05
N ASN A 43 -8.02 8.48 -8.51
CA ASN A 43 -9.18 8.05 -7.71
C ASN A 43 -9.13 6.54 -7.37
N THR A 44 -7.94 5.96 -7.35
CA THR A 44 -7.74 4.54 -7.02
C THR A 44 -7.31 4.41 -5.56
N PHE A 45 -8.18 3.84 -4.72
CA PHE A 45 -7.88 3.59 -3.30
C PHE A 45 -7.72 2.10 -3.04
N GLY A 46 -6.59 1.69 -2.48
CA GLY A 46 -6.36 0.31 -2.06
C GLY A 46 -6.88 0.06 -0.65
N CYS A 47 -7.58 -1.05 -0.44
CA CYS A 47 -7.97 -1.53 0.88
C CYS A 47 -7.08 -2.71 1.33
N LYS A 48 -7.02 -2.97 2.65
CA LYS A 48 -6.32 -4.12 3.23
C LYS A 48 -6.87 -5.47 2.75
N CYS A 49 -8.13 -5.52 2.30
CA CYS A 49 -8.71 -6.70 1.64
C CYS A 49 -8.18 -6.95 0.21
N LYS A 50 -7.14 -6.23 -0.23
CA LYS A 50 -6.46 -6.35 -1.54
C LYS A 50 -7.34 -6.01 -2.74
N ARG A 51 -8.43 -5.29 -2.52
CA ARG A 51 -9.32 -4.76 -3.57
C ARG A 51 -9.13 -3.26 -3.73
N VAL A 52 -9.54 -2.75 -4.89
CA VAL A 52 -9.45 -1.32 -5.25
C VAL A 52 -10.84 -0.70 -5.35
N PHE A 53 -10.97 0.52 -4.85
CA PHE A 53 -12.25 1.20 -4.71
C PHE A 53 -12.18 2.66 -5.15
N CYS A 54 -13.35 3.24 -5.44
CA CYS A 54 -13.51 4.68 -5.67
C CYS A 54 -13.56 5.45 -4.34
N ALA A 55 -13.56 6.78 -4.40
CA ALA A 55 -13.60 7.64 -3.22
C ALA A 55 -14.81 7.39 -2.28
N LYS A 56 -15.92 6.89 -2.81
CA LYS A 56 -17.17 6.59 -2.08
C LYS A 56 -17.25 5.18 -1.48
N HIS A 57 -16.31 4.30 -1.82
CA HIS A 57 -16.25 2.95 -1.27
C HIS A 57 -14.87 2.69 -0.63
N ARG A 58 -14.21 3.78 -0.24
CA ARG A 58 -12.85 3.77 0.28
C ARG A 58 -12.81 3.13 1.65
N TYR A 59 -13.85 3.37 2.46
CA TYR A 59 -13.89 2.92 3.84
C TYR A 59 -14.48 1.50 3.95
N SER A 60 -14.09 0.79 5.01
CA SER A 60 -14.36 -0.64 5.18
C SER A 60 -15.85 -0.99 5.34
N ASP A 61 -16.62 -0.04 5.86
CA ASP A 61 -18.07 -0.07 6.04
C ASP A 61 -18.82 0.04 4.70
N GLU A 62 -18.29 0.82 3.76
CA GLU A 62 -18.95 1.09 2.47
C GLU A 62 -18.92 -0.09 1.50
N HIS A 63 -17.94 -1.01 1.62
CA HIS A 63 -17.75 -2.12 0.67
C HIS A 63 -17.82 -3.52 1.31
N ARG A 64 -18.35 -3.63 2.54
CA ARG A 64 -18.41 -4.89 3.30
C ARG A 64 -17.05 -5.60 3.34
N CYS A 65 -16.04 -4.89 3.85
CA CYS A 65 -14.68 -5.40 3.90
C CYS A 65 -14.60 -6.74 4.67
N THR A 66 -13.96 -7.74 4.07
CA THR A 66 -13.75 -9.06 4.69
C THR A 66 -12.47 -9.13 5.53
N TYR A 67 -11.76 -8.01 5.68
CA TYR A 67 -10.51 -7.96 6.43
C TYR A 67 -10.80 -7.81 7.93
N ASP A 68 -10.19 -8.66 8.75
CA ASP A 68 -10.35 -8.63 10.20
C ASP A 68 -9.39 -7.62 10.85
N TYR A 69 -9.85 -6.38 10.94
CA TYR A 69 -9.13 -5.32 11.64
C TYR A 69 -9.02 -5.57 13.15
N LYS A 70 -9.93 -6.34 13.75
CA LYS A 70 -9.97 -6.53 15.20
C LYS A 70 -8.76 -7.35 15.64
N THR A 71 -8.55 -8.50 15.02
CA THR A 71 -7.43 -9.38 15.39
C THR A 71 -6.07 -8.73 15.13
N GLU A 72 -5.89 -8.04 14.00
CA GLU A 72 -4.66 -7.29 13.70
C GLU A 72 -4.39 -6.22 14.78
N ASN A 73 -5.41 -5.44 15.13
CA ASN A 73 -5.27 -4.39 16.14
C ASN A 73 -4.99 -4.96 17.53
N MET A 74 -5.61 -6.10 17.90
CA MET A 74 -5.34 -6.75 19.19
C MET A 74 -3.88 -7.20 19.29
N ILE A 75 -3.34 -7.86 18.27
CA ILE A 75 -1.95 -8.29 18.23
C ILE A 75 -1.00 -7.09 18.33
N ARG A 76 -1.33 -6.01 17.61
CA ARG A 76 -0.55 -4.77 17.66
C ARG A 76 -0.57 -4.13 19.05
N LEU A 77 -1.75 -4.02 19.68
CA LEU A 77 -1.89 -3.47 21.02
C LEU A 77 -1.17 -4.32 22.06
N GLU A 78 -1.25 -5.65 21.97
CA GLU A 78 -0.53 -6.55 22.88
C GLU A 78 0.99 -6.36 22.79
N LYS A 79 1.51 -6.14 21.58
CA LYS A 79 2.93 -5.86 21.36
C LYS A 79 3.35 -4.48 21.87
N GLU A 80 2.50 -3.47 21.68
CA GLU A 80 2.80 -2.08 22.02
C GLU A 80 2.54 -1.76 23.50
N ASN A 81 1.70 -2.52 24.19
CA ASN A 81 1.36 -2.25 25.59
C ASN A 81 2.49 -2.71 26.52
N PRO A 82 3.23 -1.79 27.17
CA PRO A 82 4.21 -2.18 28.17
C PRO A 82 3.49 -2.84 29.34
N LYS A 83 3.94 -4.04 29.74
CA LYS A 83 3.42 -4.72 30.92
C LYS A 83 3.89 -3.97 32.16
N ILE A 84 3.08 -3.02 32.63
CA ILE A 84 3.31 -2.32 33.90
C ILE A 84 3.07 -3.34 35.02
N ALA A 85 4.14 -3.97 35.50
CA ALA A 85 4.11 -4.69 36.76
C ALA A 85 4.15 -3.65 37.89
N PRO A 86 3.16 -3.58 38.80
CA PRO A 86 3.29 -2.72 39.96
C PRO A 86 4.42 -3.24 40.84
N SER A 87 5.53 -2.50 40.92
CA SER A 87 6.45 -2.64 42.05
C SER A 87 5.65 -2.24 43.27
N ARG A 88 5.31 -3.21 44.12
CA ARG A 88 4.61 -2.97 45.38
C ARG A 88 5.46 -1.99 46.19
N ILE A 89 5.02 -0.76 46.31
CA ILE A 89 5.69 0.27 47.10
C ILE A 89 5.49 -0.13 48.56
N SER A 90 6.52 -0.64 49.21
CA SER A 90 6.52 -0.82 50.66
C SER A 90 6.84 0.55 51.28
N ASN A 91 5.81 1.27 51.72
CA ASN A 91 5.99 2.42 52.58
C ASN A 91 6.45 1.89 53.95
N ALA A 92 7.72 2.12 54.25
CA ALA A 92 8.30 1.92 55.57
C ALA A 92 7.94 3.09 56.49
#